data_AF-A0A142YJP2-F1
#
_entry.id   AF-A0A142YJP2-F1
#
_cell.length_a   1.000
_cell.length_b   1.000
_cell.length_c   1.000
_cell.angle_alpha   90.00
_cell.angle_beta   90.00
_cell.angle_gamma   90.00
#
_symmetry.space_group_name_H-M   'P 1'
#
loop_
_entity.id
_entity.type
_entity.pdbx_description
1 polymer ?
#
loop_
_entity_poly.entity_id
_entity_poly.type
_entity_poly.pdbx_seq_one_letter_code
_entity_poly.pdbx_strand_id
1 'polypeptide(L)'
;MISDLTWNTFRNHLILEYEIPKYDGDIGSPNLFMPLNEATCLKKIRCIIDKFTSQSGKQWFDEQTFSAMLRLRGMEANSPTMFAEAFYCRKLVIDV
;
A
#
# COMPACT_ATOMS: atom_id res chain seq x y z
N MET A 1 -1.91 -0.42 -18.23
CA MET A 1 -0.83 -0.49 -17.19
C MET A 1 -0.04 -1.79 -17.39
N ILE A 2 1.18 -1.92 -16.85
CA ILE A 2 1.92 -3.22 -16.90
C ILE A 2 1.08 -4.37 -16.31
N SER A 3 0.22 -4.06 -15.34
CA SER A 3 -0.69 -5.02 -14.72
C SER A 3 -1.69 -5.67 -15.66
N ASP A 4 -2.03 -5.08 -16.81
CA ASP A 4 -2.95 -5.69 -17.77
C ASP A 4 -2.37 -7.00 -18.36
N LEU A 5 -1.04 -7.12 -18.39
CA LEU A 5 -0.35 -8.32 -18.85
C LEU A 5 -0.41 -9.46 -17.83
N THR A 6 -0.62 -9.16 -16.55
CA THR A 6 -0.57 -10.15 -15.46
C THR A 6 -1.69 -11.18 -15.57
N TRP A 7 -2.83 -10.81 -16.14
CA TRP A 7 -3.97 -11.70 -16.37
C TRP A 7 -3.66 -12.86 -17.32
N ASN A 8 -2.83 -12.61 -18.34
CA ASN A 8 -2.47 -13.61 -19.34
C ASN A 8 -1.41 -14.58 -18.82
N THR A 9 -0.45 -14.08 -18.04
CA THR A 9 0.67 -14.87 -17.54
C THR A 9 0.31 -15.63 -16.26
N PHE A 10 -0.39 -14.99 -15.31
CA PHE A 10 -0.63 -15.51 -13.96
C PHE A 10 -2.10 -15.92 -13.77
N ARG A 11 -2.46 -17.05 -14.38
CA ARG A 11 -3.87 -17.47 -14.54
C ARG A 11 -4.57 -17.94 -13.27
N ASN A 12 -3.86 -18.31 -12.22
CA ASN A 12 -4.41 -18.80 -10.96
C ASN A 12 -3.72 -18.17 -9.73
N HIS A 13 -3.19 -16.96 -9.88
CA HIS A 13 -2.46 -16.26 -8.82
C HIS A 13 -3.26 -15.08 -8.29
N LEU A 14 -3.00 -14.73 -7.03
CA LEU A 14 -3.36 -13.44 -6.43
C LEU A 14 -2.59 -12.31 -7.13
N ILE A 15 -3.29 -11.24 -7.50
CA ILE A 15 -2.71 -10.08 -8.14
C ILE A 15 -3.08 -8.82 -7.34
N LEU A 16 -2.08 -8.25 -6.67
CA LEU A 16 -2.18 -7.02 -5.90
C LEU A 16 -1.31 -5.94 -6.53
N GLU A 17 -1.79 -4.70 -6.52
CA GLU A 17 -0.99 -3.52 -6.81
C GLU A 17 -0.89 -2.67 -5.54
N TYR A 18 0.31 -2.19 -5.25
CA TYR A 18 0.54 -1.26 -4.14
C TYR A 18 -0.09 0.10 -4.45
N GLU A 19 -0.77 0.65 -3.45
CA GLU A 19 -1.02 2.08 -3.42
C GLU A 19 0.27 2.82 -3.05
N ILE A 20 0.77 3.67 -3.94
CA ILE A 20 2.01 4.42 -3.75
C ILE A 20 1.67 5.91 -3.81
N PRO A 21 1.79 6.65 -2.69
CA PRO A 21 1.60 8.10 -2.71
C PRO A 21 2.67 8.75 -3.58
N LYS A 22 2.27 9.77 -4.36
CA LYS A 22 3.13 10.54 -5.26
C LYS A 22 2.72 12.02 -5.26
N TYR A 23 3.51 12.84 -5.96
CA TYR A 23 3.36 14.31 -5.99
C TYR A 23 2.04 14.81 -6.60
N ASP A 24 1.39 14.00 -7.44
CA ASP A 24 0.11 14.30 -8.08
C ASP A 24 -1.09 14.07 -7.14
N GLY A 25 -0.86 13.40 -6.00
CA GLY A 25 -1.89 13.14 -5.01
C GLY A 25 -3.00 12.20 -5.51
N ASP A 26 -2.74 11.44 -6.58
CA ASP A 26 -3.71 10.50 -7.16
C ASP A 26 -3.86 9.27 -6.27
N ILE A 27 -4.66 9.44 -5.21
CA ILE A 27 -5.03 8.43 -4.24
C ILE A 27 -6.39 7.89 -4.64
N GLY A 28 -6.44 6.60 -5.00
CA GLY A 28 -7.67 5.93 -5.41
C GLY A 28 -8.42 5.26 -4.24
N SER A 29 -9.29 4.33 -4.63
CA SER A 29 -10.11 3.51 -3.72
C SER A 29 -9.64 2.05 -3.78
N PRO A 30 -8.63 1.66 -2.98
CA PRO A 30 -8.23 0.26 -2.87
C PRO A 30 -9.35 -0.60 -2.28
N ASN A 31 -9.33 -1.90 -2.55
CA ASN A 31 -10.41 -2.83 -2.17
C ASN A 31 -9.95 -3.99 -1.29
N LEU A 32 -8.66 -4.05 -0.94
CA LEU A 32 -8.11 -5.00 0.01
C LEU A 32 -7.34 -4.24 1.09
N PHE A 33 -7.62 -4.54 2.35
CA PHE A 33 -7.03 -3.89 3.51
C PHE A 33 -6.41 -4.93 4.44
N MET A 34 -5.20 -4.65 4.91
CA MET A 34 -4.45 -5.49 5.83
C MET A 34 -4.15 -4.69 7.10
N PRO A 35 -4.90 -4.89 8.20
CA PRO A 35 -4.59 -4.28 9.49
C PRO A 35 -3.14 -4.56 9.91
N LEU A 36 -2.42 -3.51 10.32
CA LEU A 36 -1.04 -3.60 10.77
C LEU A 36 -0.92 -3.04 12.19
N ASN A 37 -0.11 -3.67 13.03
CA ASN A 37 0.28 -3.05 14.29
C ASN A 37 1.29 -1.91 14.05
N GLU A 38 1.39 -1.01 15.02
CA GLU A 38 2.24 0.18 14.94
C GLU A 38 3.72 -0.15 14.74
N ALA A 39 4.24 -1.20 15.37
CA ALA A 39 5.63 -1.61 15.24
C ALA A 39 5.99 -2.01 13.79
N THR A 40 5.08 -2.71 13.10
CA THR A 40 5.23 -3.06 11.69
C THR A 40 5.18 -1.81 10.81
N CYS A 41 4.27 -0.87 11.10
CA CYS A 41 4.18 0.41 10.39
C CYS A 41 5.51 1.19 10.49
N LEU A 42 6.04 1.37 11.71
CA LEU A 42 7.30 2.08 11.94
C LEU A 42 8.47 1.40 11.24
N LYS A 43 8.58 0.07 11.33
CA LYS A 43 9.63 -0.70 10.65
C LYS A 43 9.56 -0.52 9.13
N LYS A 44 8.35 -0.56 8.56
CA LYS A 44 8.12 -0.37 7.13
C LYS A 44 8.53 1.03 6.68
N ILE A 45 8.08 2.07 7.39
CA ILE A 45 8.39 3.47 7.06
C ILE A 45 9.90 3.70 7.07
N ARG A 46 10.60 3.26 8.14
CA ARG A 46 12.06 3.35 8.22
C ARG A 46 12.75 2.66 7.05
N CYS A 47 12.31 1.45 6.71
CA CYS A 47 12.86 0.72 5.57
C CYS A 47 12.68 1.50 4.25
N ILE A 48 11.53 2.12 4.03
CA ILE A 48 11.27 2.93 2.83
C ILE A 48 12.21 4.14 2.79
N ILE A 49 12.27 4.92 3.87
CA ILE A 49 13.12 6.12 3.94
C ILE A 49 14.61 5.77 3.75
N ASP A 50 15.09 4.71 4.41
CA ASP A 50 16.51 4.33 4.37
C ASP A 50 16.94 3.75 3.03
N LYS A 51 16.04 3.08 2.30
CA LYS A 51 16.40 2.33 1.08
C LYS A 51 16.17 3.11 -0.21
N PHE A 52 15.25 4.07 -0.24
CA PHE A 52 14.94 4.85 -1.44
C PHE A 52 15.58 6.24 -1.38
N THR A 53 16.88 6.30 -1.16
CA THR A 53 17.65 7.55 -1.02
C THR A 53 17.58 8.48 -2.23
N SER A 54 17.32 7.95 -3.43
CA SER A 54 17.09 8.77 -4.64
C SER A 54 15.80 9.59 -4.59
N GLN A 55 14.89 9.28 -3.67
CA GLN A 55 13.66 10.03 -3.45
C GLN A 55 13.80 11.07 -2.33
N SER A 56 14.91 11.06 -1.58
CA SER A 56 15.17 12.00 -0.50
C SER A 56 15.11 13.46 -0.99
N GLY A 57 14.53 14.33 -0.16
CA GLY A 57 14.35 15.76 -0.47
C GLY A 57 13.08 16.09 -1.27
N LYS A 58 12.33 15.09 -1.75
CA LYS A 58 10.99 15.32 -2.30
C LYS A 58 10.01 15.58 -1.17
N GLN A 59 9.19 16.63 -1.28
CA GLN A 59 8.25 17.04 -0.23
C GLN A 59 7.27 15.92 0.18
N TRP A 60 6.86 15.06 -0.76
CA TRP A 60 5.94 13.95 -0.48
C TRP A 60 6.64 12.71 0.11
N PHE A 61 7.97 12.63 0.06
CA PHE A 61 8.73 11.44 0.43
C PHE A 61 9.25 11.58 1.87
N ASP A 62 8.32 11.54 2.84
CA ASP A 62 8.63 11.63 4.26
C ASP A 62 7.83 10.64 5.11
N GLU A 63 8.24 10.48 6.37
CA GLU A 63 7.59 9.56 7.30
C GLU A 63 6.13 9.92 7.56
N GLN A 64 5.79 11.21 7.56
CA GLN A 64 4.45 11.71 7.86
C GLN A 64 3.47 11.29 6.77
N THR A 65 3.88 11.37 5.51
CA THR A 65 3.08 10.96 4.34
C THR A 65 2.77 9.47 4.42
N PHE A 66 3.78 8.62 4.65
CA PHE A 66 3.56 7.17 4.75
C PHE A 66 2.72 6.78 5.97
N SER A 67 2.91 7.46 7.11
CA SER A 67 2.11 7.24 8.31
C SER A 67 0.65 7.66 8.11
N ALA A 68 0.41 8.82 7.48
CA ALA A 68 -0.93 9.31 7.18
C ALA A 68 -1.68 8.35 6.27
N MET A 69 -1.04 7.81 5.23
CA MET A 69 -1.63 6.78 4.37
C MET A 69 -2.08 5.55 5.16
N LEU A 70 -1.20 5.00 6.01
CA LEU A 70 -1.54 3.85 6.85
C LEU A 70 -2.70 4.14 7.80
N ARG A 71 -2.78 5.37 8.33
CA ARG A 71 -3.84 5.80 9.24
C ARG A 71 -5.19 5.97 8.54
N LEU A 72 -5.21 6.55 7.34
CA LEU A 72 -6.42 6.69 6.52
C LEU A 72 -6.98 5.32 6.15
N ARG A 73 -6.12 4.40 5.70
CA ARG A 73 -6.54 3.04 5.37
C ARG A 73 -6.95 2.22 6.60
N GLY A 74 -6.31 2.47 7.75
CA GLY A 74 -6.75 1.88 9.01
C GLY A 74 -8.14 2.35 9.44
N MET A 75 -8.48 3.61 9.18
CA MET A 75 -9.84 4.13 9.41
C MET A 75 -10.86 3.46 8.49
N GLU A 76 -10.57 3.41 7.19
CA GLU A 76 -11.44 2.77 6.19
C GLU A 76 -11.69 1.29 6.46
N ALA A 77 -10.66 0.57 6.90
CA ALA A 77 -10.74 -0.84 7.27
C ALA A 77 -11.38 -1.10 8.65
N ASN A 78 -11.74 -0.06 9.40
CA ASN A 78 -12.10 -0.15 10.82
C ASN A 78 -11.10 -1.02 11.62
N SER A 79 -9.81 -0.76 11.41
CA SER A 79 -8.74 -1.59 11.94
C SER A 79 -8.66 -1.47 13.47
N PRO A 80 -8.55 -2.59 14.21
CA PRO A 80 -8.42 -2.56 15.67
C PRO A 80 -7.10 -1.90 16.13
N THR A 81 -6.12 -1.79 15.25
CA THR A 81 -4.83 -1.15 15.52
C THR A 81 -4.75 0.27 14.97
N MET A 82 -5.85 0.83 14.45
CA MET A 82 -5.93 2.14 13.80
C MET A 82 -5.17 2.29 12.48
N PHE A 83 -4.36 1.30 12.09
CA PHE A 83 -3.55 1.29 10.88
C PHE A 83 -3.89 0.10 9.99
N ALA A 84 -3.83 0.32 8.68
CA ALA A 84 -3.86 -0.75 7.70
C ALA A 84 -3.03 -0.37 6.48
N GLU A 85 -2.54 -1.36 5.76
CA GLU A 85 -2.06 -1.20 4.40
C GLU A 85 -3.16 -1.59 3.42
N ALA A 86 -3.28 -0.84 2.32
CA ALA A 86 -4.28 -1.10 1.31
C ALA A 86 -3.66 -1.44 -0.04
N PHE A 87 -4.35 -2.28 -0.80
CA PHE A 87 -3.93 -2.76 -2.11
C PHE A 87 -5.08 -2.68 -3.09
N TYR A 88 -4.76 -2.43 -4.35
CA TYR A 88 -5.69 -2.71 -5.44
C TYR A 88 -5.61 -4.21 -5.77
N CYS A 89 -6.58 -4.96 -5.27
CA CYS A 89 -6.74 -6.37 -5.60
C CYS A 89 -7.42 -6.50 -6.95
N ARG A 90 -6.62 -6.80 -7.98
CA ARG A 90 -7.09 -7.05 -9.34
C ARG A 90 -7.68 -8.44 -9.50
N LYS A 91 -7.14 -9.42 -8.77
CA LYS A 91 -7.58 -10.81 -8.82
C LYS A 91 -7.32 -11.52 -7.51
N LEU A 92 -8.36 -12.16 -6.98
CA LEU A 92 -8.30 -13.05 -5.83
C LEU A 92 -8.90 -14.40 -6.27
N VAL A 93 -8.21 -15.49 -5.95
CA VAL A 93 -8.68 -16.86 -6.19
C VAL A 93 -8.90 -17.48 -4.81
N ILE A 94 -10.11 -17.99 -4.57
CA ILE A 94 -10.48 -18.66 -3.33
C ILE A 94 -11.04 -20.02 -3.73
N ASP A 95 -10.44 -21.08 -3.20
CA ASP A 95 -10.97 -22.43 -3.32
C ASP A 95 -11.94 -22.71 -2.17
N VAL A 96 -13.03 -23.42 -2.46
CA VAL A 96 -14.11 -23.76 -1.51
C VAL A 96 -13.91 -25.15 -0.95
#